data_AF-V7BK70-F1
#
_entry.id   AF-V7BK70-F1
#
_cell.length_a   1.000
_cell.length_b   1.000
_cell.length_c   1.000
_cell.angle_alpha   90.00
_cell.angle_beta   90.00
_cell.angle_gamma   90.00
#
_symmetry.space_group_name_H-M   'P 1'
#
loop_
_entity.id
_entity.type
_entity.pdbx_description
1 polymer ?
#
loop_
_entity_poly.entity_id
_entity_poly.type
_entity_poly.pdbx_seq_one_letter_code
_entity_poly.pdbx_strand_id
1 'polypeptide(L)'
;MAMNVLWTRLGETGKDWRYVYKALAVIEYLVAHGCERAVDDIIEHTFHFSALSSFEYVEPSGKDVGLNARKKDENIVSLLNDRDNIRYMMSKIKLLQIVTITLEFQSSGKYGGFGSRDGDRFGDNNRDKVGSYDEDYILL
;
A
#
# COMPACT_ATOMS: atom_id res chain seq x y z
N MET A 1 -18.85 -16.40 4.49
CA MET A 1 -19.76 -17.48 4.03
C MET A 1 -19.46 -17.94 2.60
N ALA A 2 -19.35 -17.05 1.61
CA ALA A 2 -19.09 -17.45 0.22
C ALA A 2 -17.71 -18.11 0.01
N MET A 3 -16.64 -17.56 0.60
CA MET A 3 -15.29 -18.11 0.46
C MET A 3 -15.14 -19.51 1.07
N ASN A 4 -15.71 -19.77 2.25
CA ASN A 4 -15.71 -21.11 2.86
C ASN A 4 -16.29 -22.18 1.94
N VAL A 5 -17.31 -21.84 1.13
CA VAL A 5 -17.89 -22.79 0.17
C VAL A 5 -16.86 -23.12 -0.91
N LEU A 6 -16.14 -22.13 -1.43
CA LEU A 6 -15.07 -22.35 -2.42
C LEU A 6 -13.97 -23.25 -1.86
N TRP A 7 -13.51 -22.98 -0.64
CA TRP A 7 -12.49 -23.79 0.04
C TRP A 7 -12.93 -25.23 0.25
N THR A 8 -14.19 -25.43 0.66
CA THR A 8 -14.77 -26.78 0.77
C THR A 8 -14.77 -27.49 -0.58
N ARG A 9 -15.11 -26.81 -1.68
CA ARG A 9 -15.14 -27.40 -3.02
C ARG A 9 -13.76 -27.68 -3.61
N LEU A 10 -12.74 -26.94 -3.24
CA LEU A 10 -11.36 -27.24 -3.63
C LEU A 10 -10.81 -28.50 -2.95
N GLY A 11 -11.36 -28.89 -1.80
CA GLY A 11 -10.97 -30.12 -1.10
C GLY A 11 -11.54 -31.42 -1.69
N GLU A 12 -12.43 -31.32 -2.68
CA GLU A 12 -13.03 -32.49 -3.33
C GLU A 12 -12.00 -33.22 -4.22
N THR A 13 -12.16 -34.53 -4.41
CA THR A 13 -11.22 -35.35 -5.18
C THR A 13 -11.90 -36.35 -6.11
N GLY A 14 -11.15 -36.88 -7.09
CA GLY A 14 -11.61 -37.94 -7.99
C GLY A 14 -12.85 -37.55 -8.79
N LYS A 15 -13.94 -38.33 -8.66
CA LYS A 15 -15.18 -38.18 -9.45
C LYS A 15 -15.83 -36.80 -9.32
N ASP A 16 -15.56 -36.10 -8.23
CA ASP A 16 -16.14 -34.80 -7.90
C ASP A 16 -15.33 -33.61 -8.47
N TRP A 17 -14.44 -33.88 -9.44
CA TRP A 17 -13.58 -32.90 -10.14
C TRP A 17 -14.32 -31.66 -10.66
N ARG A 18 -15.60 -31.77 -10.99
CA ARG A 18 -16.41 -30.64 -11.48
C ARG A 18 -16.59 -29.56 -10.42
N TYR A 19 -16.65 -29.93 -9.14
CA TYR A 19 -16.74 -28.96 -8.05
C TYR A 19 -15.42 -28.20 -7.91
N VAL A 20 -14.31 -28.93 -7.94
CA VAL A 20 -12.95 -28.36 -7.93
C VAL A 20 -12.77 -27.38 -9.10
N TYR A 21 -13.08 -27.82 -10.32
CA TYR A 21 -12.89 -27.01 -11.52
C TYR A 21 -13.75 -25.73 -11.51
N LYS A 22 -15.01 -25.82 -11.09
CA LYS A 22 -15.90 -24.65 -10.99
C LYS A 22 -15.45 -23.69 -9.89
N ALA A 23 -14.99 -24.20 -8.75
CA ALA A 23 -14.44 -23.37 -7.68
C ALA A 23 -13.17 -22.64 -8.15
N LEU A 24 -12.24 -23.34 -8.82
CA LEU A 24 -11.07 -22.73 -9.45
C LEU A 24 -11.45 -21.63 -10.46
N ALA A 25 -12.49 -21.84 -11.27
CA ALA A 25 -12.97 -20.82 -12.20
C ALA A 25 -13.50 -19.56 -11.51
N VAL A 26 -14.19 -19.71 -10.38
CA VAL A 26 -14.66 -18.56 -9.59
C VAL A 26 -13.48 -17.83 -8.97
N ILE A 27 -12.51 -18.56 -8.42
CA ILE A 27 -11.31 -17.98 -7.80
C ILE A 27 -10.49 -17.20 -8.83
N GLU A 28 -10.24 -17.77 -10.02
CA GLU A 28 -9.55 -17.08 -11.12
C GLU A 28 -10.22 -15.72 -11.43
N TYR A 29 -11.55 -15.71 -11.52
CA TYR A 29 -12.31 -14.48 -11.76
C TYR A 29 -12.18 -13.49 -10.59
N LEU A 30 -12.22 -13.96 -9.34
CA LEU A 30 -12.04 -13.12 -8.15
C LEU A 30 -10.63 -12.53 -8.05
N VAL A 31 -9.59 -13.26 -8.45
CA VAL A 31 -8.22 -12.74 -8.50
C VAL A 31 -8.08 -11.66 -9.59
N ALA A 32 -8.74 -11.86 -10.74
CA ALA A 32 -8.70 -10.92 -11.84
C ALA A 32 -9.51 -9.64 -11.58
N HIS A 33 -10.72 -9.77 -11.02
CA HIS A 33 -11.73 -8.70 -10.99
C HIS A 33 -12.39 -8.47 -9.61
N GLY A 34 -12.05 -9.27 -8.60
CA GLY A 34 -12.65 -9.20 -7.28
C GLY A 34 -12.23 -7.97 -6.47
N CYS A 35 -12.88 -7.80 -5.32
CA CYS A 35 -12.48 -6.78 -4.37
C CYS A 35 -11.21 -7.18 -3.61
N GLU A 36 -10.47 -6.19 -3.13
CA GLU A 36 -9.19 -6.39 -2.42
C GLU A 36 -9.30 -7.45 -1.31
N ARG A 37 -10.37 -7.40 -0.52
CA ARG A 37 -10.62 -8.33 0.58
C ARG A 37 -10.81 -9.79 0.14
N ALA A 38 -11.38 -10.03 -1.04
CA ALA A 38 -11.51 -11.39 -1.57
C ALA A 38 -10.15 -11.92 -2.05
N VAL A 39 -9.33 -11.04 -2.63
CA VAL A 39 -7.97 -11.39 -3.05
C VAL A 39 -7.07 -11.66 -1.84
N ASP A 40 -7.19 -10.87 -0.78
CA ASP A 40 -6.44 -11.08 0.47
C ASP A 40 -6.74 -12.46 1.08
N ASP A 41 -8.03 -12.83 1.13
CA ASP A 41 -8.45 -14.15 1.61
C ASP A 41 -7.86 -15.29 0.74
N ILE A 42 -7.78 -15.09 -0.58
CA ILE A 42 -7.17 -16.07 -1.50
C ILE A 42 -5.66 -16.20 -1.27
N ILE A 43 -4.96 -15.08 -1.02
CA ILE A 43 -3.51 -15.08 -0.75
C ILE A 43 -3.19 -15.81 0.55
N GLU A 44 -4.00 -15.57 1.60
CA GLU A 44 -3.87 -16.26 2.90
C GLU A 44 -4.02 -17.78 2.77
N HIS A 45 -4.80 -18.23 1.78
CA HIS A 45 -5.15 -19.64 1.57
C HIS A 45 -4.42 -20.28 0.37
N THR A 46 -3.26 -19.75 -0.01
CA THR A 46 -2.48 -20.23 -1.18
C THR A 46 -2.07 -21.70 -1.12
N PHE A 47 -1.96 -22.30 0.07
CA PHE A 47 -1.62 -23.71 0.25
C PHE A 47 -2.64 -24.67 -0.41
N HIS A 48 -3.90 -24.25 -0.57
CA HIS A 48 -4.91 -25.05 -1.26
C HIS A 48 -4.58 -25.26 -2.75
N PHE A 49 -3.91 -24.30 -3.39
CA PHE A 49 -3.48 -24.40 -4.80
C PHE A 49 -2.34 -25.41 -4.96
N SER A 50 -1.41 -25.46 -4.00
CA SER A 50 -0.31 -26.45 -4.03
C SER A 50 -0.81 -27.89 -4.10
N ALA A 51 -1.92 -28.22 -3.43
CA ALA A 51 -2.53 -29.54 -3.50
C ALA A 51 -3.21 -29.84 -4.85
N LEU A 52 -3.63 -28.80 -5.59
CA LEU A 52 -4.32 -28.92 -6.88
C LEU A 52 -3.35 -29.05 -8.06
N SER A 53 -2.09 -28.61 -7.88
CA SER A 53 -1.02 -28.81 -8.85
C SER A 53 -0.77 -30.29 -9.22
N SER A 54 -1.06 -31.21 -8.30
CA SER A 54 -0.97 -32.67 -8.48
C SER A 54 -2.35 -33.35 -8.63
N PHE A 55 -3.42 -32.58 -8.80
CA PHE A 55 -4.77 -33.13 -8.95
C PHE A 55 -4.86 -34.05 -10.17
N GLU A 56 -5.29 -35.29 -9.98
CA GLU A 56 -5.41 -36.29 -11.03
C GLU A 56 -6.80 -36.91 -11.03
N TYR A 57 -7.43 -36.91 -12.20
CA TYR A 57 -8.64 -37.69 -12.45
C TYR A 57 -8.79 -37.97 -13.95
N VAL A 58 -8.85 -39.26 -14.28
CA VAL A 58 -9.12 -39.74 -15.63
C VAL A 58 -10.55 -40.28 -15.64
N GLU A 59 -11.40 -39.74 -16.52
CA GLU A 59 -12.76 -40.22 -16.67
C GLU A 59 -12.78 -41.65 -17.24
N PRO A 60 -13.86 -42.43 -17.03
CA PRO A 60 -14.01 -43.77 -17.63
C PRO A 60 -13.89 -43.80 -19.15
N SER A 61 -14.07 -42.66 -19.82
CA SER A 61 -13.85 -42.46 -21.26
C SER A 61 -12.37 -42.41 -21.67
N GLY A 62 -11.44 -42.42 -20.70
CA GLY A 62 -10.00 -42.27 -20.92
C GLY A 62 -9.53 -40.81 -21.00
N LYS A 63 -10.40 -39.84 -20.74
CA LYS A 63 -10.07 -38.41 -20.78
C LYS A 63 -9.46 -37.94 -19.46
N ASP A 64 -8.24 -37.40 -19.48
CA ASP A 64 -7.64 -36.71 -18.33
C ASP A 64 -8.32 -35.34 -18.15
N VAL A 65 -9.23 -35.27 -17.19
CA VAL A 65 -9.88 -34.02 -16.78
C VAL A 65 -9.13 -33.33 -15.65
N GLY A 66 -8.23 -34.04 -14.95
CA GLY A 66 -7.34 -33.48 -13.95
C GLY A 66 -6.36 -32.46 -14.55
N LEU A 67 -5.92 -32.66 -15.79
CA LEU A 67 -5.10 -31.69 -16.52
C LEU A 67 -5.73 -30.29 -16.59
N ASN A 68 -7.06 -30.21 -16.72
CA ASN A 68 -7.74 -28.91 -16.80
C ASN A 68 -7.72 -28.18 -15.45
N ALA A 69 -7.79 -28.91 -14.33
CA ALA A 69 -7.66 -28.33 -13.01
C ALA A 69 -6.23 -27.83 -12.77
N ARG A 70 -5.21 -28.65 -13.10
CA ARG A 70 -3.78 -28.29 -12.98
C ARG A 70 -3.42 -27.03 -13.77
N LYS A 71 -3.84 -26.94 -15.04
CA LYS A 71 -3.62 -25.73 -15.86
C LYS A 71 -4.26 -24.48 -15.27
N LYS A 72 -5.43 -24.66 -14.64
CA LYS A 72 -6.17 -23.54 -14.06
C LYS A 72 -5.53 -23.05 -12.76
N ASP A 73 -5.05 -23.99 -11.96
CA ASP A 73 -4.24 -23.71 -10.77
C ASP A 73 -2.96 -22.92 -11.13
N GLU A 74 -2.23 -23.37 -12.14
CA GLU A 74 -1.03 -22.68 -12.65
C GLU A 74 -1.32 -21.22 -13.06
N ASN A 75 -2.41 -21.00 -13.79
CA ASN A 75 -2.84 -19.65 -14.18
C ASN A 75 -3.14 -18.76 -12.96
N ILE A 76 -3.82 -19.29 -11.94
CA ILE A 76 -4.16 -18.54 -10.72
C ILE A 76 -2.89 -18.16 -9.96
N VAL A 77 -1.95 -19.10 -9.80
CA VAL A 77 -0.67 -18.84 -9.13
C VAL A 77 0.12 -17.76 -9.89
N SER A 78 0.14 -17.81 -11.22
CA SER A 78 0.76 -16.76 -12.03
C SER A 78 0.13 -15.39 -11.78
N LEU A 79 -1.21 -15.31 -11.75
CA LEU A 79 -1.93 -14.05 -11.50
C LEU A 79 -1.66 -13.49 -10.10
N LEU A 80 -1.56 -14.36 -9.09
CA LEU A 80 -1.26 -13.95 -7.71
C LEU A 80 0.15 -13.36 -7.59
N ASN A 81 1.15 -14.02 -8.19
CA ASN A 81 2.54 -13.54 -8.19
C ASN A 81 2.67 -12.14 -8.82
N ASP A 82 1.97 -11.88 -9.92
CA ASP A 82 1.96 -10.55 -10.56
C ASP A 82 1.32 -9.50 -9.65
N ARG A 83 0.23 -9.84 -8.96
CA ARG A 83 -0.47 -8.92 -8.04
C ARG A 83 0.33 -8.61 -6.79
N ASP A 84 1.00 -9.58 -6.20
CA ASP A 84 1.84 -9.38 -5.01
C ASP A 84 3.03 -8.47 -5.34
N ASN A 85 3.62 -8.64 -6.52
CA ASN A 85 4.63 -7.71 -7.03
C ASN A 85 4.08 -6.29 -7.16
N ILE A 86 2.89 -6.12 -7.76
CA ILE A 86 2.25 -4.81 -7.90
C ILE A 86 1.95 -4.18 -6.53
N ARG A 87 1.42 -4.95 -5.58
CA ARG A 87 1.10 -4.47 -4.22
C ARG A 87 2.35 -4.07 -3.45
N TYR A 88 3.41 -4.86 -3.53
CA TYR A 88 4.71 -4.55 -2.94
C TYR A 88 5.31 -3.25 -3.51
N MET A 89 5.21 -3.07 -4.83
CA MET A 89 5.65 -1.84 -5.47
C MET A 89 4.80 -0.63 -5.03
N MET A 90 3.46 -0.77 -4.99
CA MET A 90 2.55 0.29 -4.56
C MET A 90 2.79 0.70 -3.10
N SER A 91 3.00 -0.26 -2.20
CA SER A 91 3.28 0.05 -0.79
C SER A 91 4.62 0.77 -0.62
N LYS A 92 5.66 0.34 -1.34
CA LYS A 92 6.97 1.01 -1.35
C LYS A 92 6.88 2.43 -1.89
N ILE A 93 6.14 2.66 -2.98
CA ILE A 93 5.95 4.01 -3.53
C ILE A 93 5.21 4.89 -2.54
N LYS A 94 4.14 4.40 -1.90
CA LYS A 94 3.38 5.16 -0.90
C LYS A 94 4.26 5.53 0.30
N LEU A 95 5.10 4.61 0.78
CA LEU A 95 6.06 4.89 1.85
C LEU A 95 7.09 5.95 1.42
N LEU A 96 7.65 5.83 0.23
CA LEU A 96 8.60 6.82 -0.30
C LEU A 96 7.96 8.20 -0.45
N GLN A 97 6.73 8.28 -0.96
CA GLN A 97 5.97 9.53 -1.05
C GLN A 97 5.78 10.18 0.33
N ILE A 98 5.40 9.40 1.34
CA ILE A 98 5.28 9.90 2.72
C ILE A 98 6.62 10.42 3.23
N VAL A 99 7.71 9.67 3.05
CA VAL A 99 9.06 10.07 3.47
C VAL A 99 9.47 11.38 2.80
N THR A 100 9.30 11.49 1.48
CA THR A 100 9.60 12.73 0.74
C THR A 100 8.81 13.91 1.29
N ILE A 101 7.50 13.76 1.47
CA ILE A 101 6.65 14.80 2.06
C ILE A 101 7.15 15.18 3.46
N THR A 102 7.47 14.21 4.32
CA THR A 102 7.95 14.50 5.68
C THR A 102 9.29 15.26 5.70
N LEU A 103 10.17 15.01 4.73
CA LEU A 103 11.44 15.71 4.59
C LEU A 103 11.24 17.14 4.04
N GLU A 104 10.29 17.34 3.13
CA GLU A 104 9.89 18.67 2.64
C GLU A 104 9.24 19.53 3.74
N PHE A 105 8.50 18.91 4.68
CA PHE A 105 7.94 19.60 5.85
C PHE A 105 9.01 20.06 6.86
N GLN A 106 10.15 19.39 6.97
CA GLN A 106 11.28 19.88 7.78
C GLN A 106 12.04 21.04 7.12
N SER A 107 11.98 21.16 5.79
CA SER A 107 12.63 22.23 5.02
C SER A 107 11.85 23.56 5.06
N SER A 108 10.53 23.52 5.24
CA SER A 108 9.66 24.71 5.24
C SER A 108 9.60 25.47 6.58
N GLY A 109 10.29 25.00 7.63
CA GLY A 109 10.37 25.63 8.95
C GLY A 109 11.49 26.66 9.15
N LYS A 110 12.03 27.29 8.09
CA LYS A 110 13.16 28.24 8.20
C LYS A 110 12.83 29.69 7.76
N TYR A 111 11.58 30.11 7.98
CA TYR A 111 11.19 31.53 7.95
C TYR A 111 10.48 31.86 9.26
N GLY A 112 11.18 32.53 10.17
CA GLY A 112 10.63 32.89 11.48
C GLY A 112 11.73 33.37 12.40
N GLY A 113 12.13 34.63 12.24
CA GLY A 113 13.08 35.27 13.13
C GLY A 113 12.59 35.28 14.58
N PHE A 114 13.51 35.02 15.50
CA PHE A 114 13.42 35.47 16.89
C PHE A 114 14.81 36.01 17.26
N GLY A 115 14.87 37.32 17.46
CA GLY A 115 16.04 38.00 17.95
C GLY A 115 16.25 37.66 19.42
N SER A 116 17.41 37.07 19.72
CA SER A 116 18.00 37.11 21.05
C SER A 116 19.02 38.23 21.06
N ARG A 117 18.77 39.20 21.95
CA ARG A 117 19.70 40.24 22.37
C ARG A 117 21.01 39.58 22.79
N ASP A 118 22.14 40.08 22.30
CA ASP A 118 23.40 40.21 23.06
C ASP A 118 24.51 40.81 22.19
N GLY A 119 25.29 41.72 22.78
CA GLY A 119 26.70 41.91 22.44
C GLY A 119 27.08 43.04 21.48
N ASP A 120 27.37 44.20 22.07
CA ASP A 120 28.60 45.00 21.84
C ASP A 120 28.97 45.46 20.43
N ARG A 121 28.78 46.77 20.15
CA ARG A 121 29.77 47.56 19.39
C ARG A 121 29.90 48.99 19.92
N PHE A 122 31.10 49.26 20.41
CA PHE A 122 31.71 50.54 20.73
C PHE A 122 31.83 51.47 19.50
N GLY A 123 31.83 52.78 19.77
CA GLY A 123 32.15 53.86 18.82
C GLY A 123 30.89 54.56 18.31
N ASP A 124 30.68 55.85 18.48
CA ASP A 124 31.62 56.91 18.15
C ASP A 124 31.24 58.23 18.85
N ASN A 125 32.26 58.95 19.32
CA ASN A 125 32.16 60.31 19.83
C ASN A 125 32.33 61.25 18.63
N ASN A 126 31.26 61.94 18.22
CA ASN A 126 31.31 63.37 17.93
C ASN A 126 29.98 63.85 17.35
N ARG A 127 29.65 65.09 17.75
CA ARG A 127 29.29 66.21 16.88
C ARG A 127 27.93 66.85 17.20
N ASP A 128 28.04 67.80 18.12
CA ASP A 128 27.60 69.19 17.99
C ASP A 128 26.13 69.56 17.73
N LYS A 129 25.75 70.61 18.49
CA LYS A 129 24.70 71.64 18.27
C LYS A 129 23.33 71.33 18.88
N VAL A 130 22.94 71.95 20.01
CA VAL A 130 22.63 73.39 20.29
C VAL A 130 21.11 73.62 20.27
N GLY A 131 20.59 74.20 21.35
CA GLY A 131 19.22 74.72 21.52
C GLY A 131 18.50 74.03 22.69
N SER A 132 18.78 74.38 23.94
CA SER A 132 18.22 75.51 24.72
C SER A 132 16.71 75.38 24.97
N TYR A 133 16.40 75.33 26.26
CA TYR A 133 15.08 75.34 26.90
C TYR A 133 14.24 76.56 26.52
N ASP A 134 12.92 76.38 26.51
CA ASP A 134 11.89 77.13 27.25
C ASP A 134 10.52 76.62 26.76
N GLU A 135 9.77 75.89 27.60
CA GLU A 135 8.73 76.39 28.53
C GLU A 135 7.43 76.83 27.81
N ASP A 136 6.31 76.33 28.35
CA ASP A 136 4.92 76.77 28.16
C ASP A 136 4.23 76.39 26.83
N TYR A 137 3.11 75.66 26.79
CA TYR A 137 1.88 75.85 27.56
C TYR A 137 1.15 74.52 27.82
N ILE A 138 0.74 74.34 29.08
CA ILE A 138 -0.42 73.53 29.48
C ILE A 138 -1.67 74.37 29.20
N LEU A 139 -2.69 73.77 28.55
CA LEU A 139 -4.12 73.75 28.95
C LEU A 139 -5.06 73.76 27.74
N LEU A 140 -5.89 72.70 27.70
CA LEU A 140 -7.18 72.51 27.02
C LEU A 140 -7.20 72.51 25.48
#